data_AF-A0A2G2LMX7-F1
#
_entry.id   AF-A0A2G2LMX7-F1
#
_cell.length_a   1.000
_cell.length_b   1.000
_cell.length_c   1.000
_cell.angle_alpha   90.00
_cell.angle_beta   90.00
_cell.angle_gamma   90.00
#
_symmetry.space_group_name_H-M   'P 1'
#
loop_
_entity.id
_entity.type
_entity.pdbx_description
1 polymer ?
#
loop_
_entity_poly.entity_id
_entity_poly.type
_entity_poly.pdbx_seq_one_letter_code
_entity_poly.pdbx_strand_id
1 'polypeptide(L)'
;MRNPDNAGFTLIETIIATALASVGFALVFQGLGGAVRLTKASAETERSVLVAKSVLAENTLSPVEIHSQGITDGIAWTLNANVVVEREDGVKLLRYEVLAEAPSGRRVRLVTERTTTP
;
A
#
# COMPACT_ATOMS: atom_id res chain seq x y z
N MET A 1 -1.90 -4.45 69.70
CA MET A 1 -2.32 -4.32 68.29
C MET A 1 -1.09 -4.54 67.42
N ARG A 2 -1.03 -5.65 66.66
CA ARG A 2 0.01 -5.90 65.65
C ARG A 2 -0.71 -6.00 64.32
N ASN A 3 -0.43 -5.08 63.41
CA ASN A 3 -1.04 -5.04 62.08
C ASN A 3 -0.41 -6.15 61.21
N PRO A 4 -1.17 -7.14 60.71
CA PRO A 4 -0.62 -8.24 59.94
C PRO A 4 -0.61 -7.94 58.43
N ASP A 5 -0.17 -6.76 58.02
CA ASP A 5 -0.23 -6.35 56.60
C ASP A 5 1.14 -6.24 55.92
N ASN A 6 2.23 -6.63 56.60
CA ASN A 6 3.57 -6.68 56.00
C ASN A 6 3.93 -8.11 55.56
N ALA A 7 3.06 -8.75 54.77
CA ALA A 7 3.42 -9.97 54.05
C ALA A 7 4.27 -9.57 52.84
N GLY A 8 5.59 -9.81 52.91
CA GLY A 8 6.46 -9.67 51.74
C GLY A 8 6.03 -10.61 50.61
N PHE A 9 6.26 -10.17 49.36
CA PHE A 9 5.94 -10.95 48.16
C PHE A 9 6.61 -12.33 48.23
N THR A 10 5.85 -13.40 47.97
CA THR A 10 6.42 -14.75 48.05
C THR A 10 7.28 -15.05 46.82
N LEU A 11 8.27 -15.95 46.94
CA LEU A 11 9.17 -16.31 45.83
C LEU A 11 8.39 -16.79 44.60
N ILE A 12 7.34 -17.60 44.82
CA ILE A 12 6.49 -18.12 43.75
C ILE A 12 5.72 -17.01 43.03
N GLU A 13 5.28 -16.00 43.77
CA GLU A 13 4.54 -14.86 43.23
C GLU A 13 5.43 -13.96 42.37
N THR A 14 6.69 -13.75 42.76
CA THR A 14 7.68 -13.06 41.94
C THR A 14 7.97 -13.82 40.64
N ILE A 15 8.07 -15.15 40.70
CA ILE A 15 8.27 -16.00 39.50
C ILE A 15 7.06 -15.90 38.57
N ILE A 16 5.84 -16.01 39.11
CA ILE A 16 4.60 -15.89 38.32
C ILE A 16 4.47 -14.49 37.71
N ALA A 17 4.69 -13.44 38.51
CA ALA A 17 4.63 -12.06 38.03
C ALA A 17 5.63 -11.81 36.90
N THR A 18 6.87 -12.30 37.04
CA THR A 18 7.89 -12.18 36.01
C THR A 18 7.51 -12.95 34.75
N ALA A 19 6.98 -14.18 34.89
CA ALA A 19 6.51 -14.98 33.76
C ALA A 19 5.38 -14.27 32.99
N LEU A 20 4.40 -13.71 33.70
CA LEU A 20 3.32 -12.94 33.10
C LEU A 20 3.83 -11.67 32.41
N ALA A 21 4.78 -10.96 33.05
CA ALA A 21 5.41 -9.79 32.44
C ALA A 21 6.14 -10.15 31.14
N SER A 22 6.88 -11.26 31.11
CA SER A 22 7.57 -11.74 29.90
C SER A 22 6.59 -12.03 28.76
N VAL A 23 5.44 -12.65 29.06
CA VAL A 23 4.38 -12.87 28.06
C VAL A 23 3.84 -11.53 27.54
N GLY A 24 3.60 -10.56 28.43
CA GLY A 24 3.19 -9.21 28.06
C GLY A 24 4.18 -8.53 27.11
N PHE A 25 5.47 -8.59 27.42
CA PHE A 25 6.52 -8.06 26.54
C PHE A 25 6.54 -8.73 25.18
N ALA A 26 6.41 -10.06 25.11
CA ALA A 26 6.37 -10.78 23.84
C ALA A 26 5.24 -10.28 22.93
N LEU A 27 4.04 -10.07 23.49
CA LEU A 27 2.89 -9.55 22.75
C LEU A 27 3.14 -8.11 22.25
N VAL A 28 3.73 -7.25 23.08
CA VAL A 28 4.07 -5.87 22.70
C VAL A 28 5.06 -5.85 21.55
N PHE A 29 6.13 -6.65 21.61
CA PHE A 29 7.13 -6.72 20.54
C PHE A 29 6.55 -7.27 19.23
N GLN A 30 5.67 -8.27 19.30
CA GLN A 30 4.95 -8.77 18.13
C GLN A 30 4.07 -7.69 17.50
N GLY A 31 3.34 -6.93 18.32
CA GLY A 31 2.52 -5.80 17.88
C GLY A 31 3.34 -4.72 17.20
N LEU A 32 4.47 -4.34 17.79
CA LEU A 32 5.36 -3.33 17.23
C LEU A 32 5.95 -3.78 15.88
N GLY A 33 6.40 -5.03 15.78
CA GLY A 33 6.87 -5.61 14.52
C GLY A 33 5.78 -5.63 13.44
N GLY A 34 4.54 -5.89 13.84
CA GLY A 34 3.37 -5.80 12.95
C GLY A 34 3.14 -4.39 12.42
N ALA A 35 3.16 -3.39 13.31
CA ALA A 35 2.99 -1.98 12.96
C ALA A 35 4.06 -1.51 11.97
N VAL A 36 5.34 -1.84 12.19
CA VAL A 36 6.43 -1.47 11.26
C VAL A 36 6.22 -2.08 9.87
N ARG A 37 5.83 -3.36 9.79
CA ARG A 37 5.55 -4.01 8.51
C ARG A 37 4.36 -3.37 7.79
N LEU A 38 3.31 -3.01 8.54
CA LEU A 38 2.14 -2.33 7.99
C LEU A 38 2.50 -0.95 7.44
N THR A 39 3.28 -0.16 8.18
CA THR A 39 3.76 1.16 7.71
C THR A 39 4.59 1.04 6.45
N LYS A 40 5.49 0.05 6.37
CA LYS A 40 6.28 -0.22 5.16
C LYS A 40 5.39 -0.55 3.95
N ALA A 41 4.38 -1.41 4.15
CA ALA A 41 3.44 -1.78 3.11
C ALA A 41 2.56 -0.60 2.65
N SER A 42 2.19 0.30 3.57
CA SER A 42 1.46 1.53 3.25
C SER A 42 2.32 2.45 2.38
N ALA A 43 3.55 2.74 2.80
CA ALA A 43 4.47 3.59 2.06
C ALA A 43 4.77 3.06 0.64
N GLU A 44 4.92 1.75 0.49
CA GLU A 44 5.12 1.12 -0.82
C GLU A 44 3.89 1.26 -1.73
N THR A 45 2.70 1.13 -1.15
CA THR A 45 1.44 1.33 -1.89
C THR A 45 1.29 2.79 -2.33
N GLU A 46 1.58 3.74 -1.45
CA GLU A 46 1.54 5.17 -1.78
C GLU A 46 2.49 5.51 -2.92
N ARG A 47 3.73 4.99 -2.90
CA ARG A 47 4.68 5.14 -4.00
C ARG A 47 4.17 4.54 -5.30
N SER A 48 3.55 3.37 -5.25
CA SER A 48 2.96 2.71 -6.43
C SER A 48 1.83 3.54 -7.04
N VAL A 49 0.99 4.16 -6.18
CA VAL A 49 -0.04 5.10 -6.62
C VAL A 49 0.58 6.34 -7.27
N LEU A 50 1.65 6.89 -6.71
CA LEU A 50 2.33 8.06 -7.28
C LEU A 50 2.93 7.76 -8.66
N VAL A 51 3.61 6.62 -8.81
CA VAL A 51 4.14 6.17 -10.11
C VAL A 51 3.00 6.00 -11.12
N ALA A 52 1.93 5.29 -10.74
CA ALA A 52 0.79 5.09 -11.63
C ALA A 52 0.14 6.43 -12.05
N LYS A 53 0.04 7.40 -11.14
CA LYS A 53 -0.46 8.75 -11.45
C LYS A 53 0.48 9.53 -12.36
N SER A 54 1.79 9.44 -12.17
CA SER A 54 2.78 10.10 -13.03
C SER A 54 2.70 9.57 -14.46
N VAL A 55 2.76 8.24 -14.61
CA VAL A 55 2.64 7.55 -15.91
C VAL A 55 1.34 7.94 -16.60
N LEU A 56 0.23 7.96 -15.86
CA LEU A 56 -1.04 8.38 -16.41
C LEU A 56 -1.00 9.83 -16.89
N ALA A 57 -0.52 10.76 -16.05
CA ALA A 57 -0.47 12.19 -16.38
C ALA A 57 0.40 12.48 -17.61
N GLU A 58 1.53 11.80 -17.75
CA GLU A 58 2.46 11.94 -18.88
C GLU A 58 1.84 11.49 -20.21
N ASN A 59 0.94 10.50 -20.19
CA ASN A 59 0.42 9.86 -21.40
C ASN A 59 -1.03 10.24 -21.76
N THR A 60 -1.76 10.90 -20.86
CA THR A 60 -3.19 11.26 -21.04
C THR A 60 -3.43 12.30 -22.17
N LEU A 61 -2.37 12.94 -22.68
CA LEU A 61 -2.48 13.92 -23.77
C LEU A 61 -2.34 13.31 -25.17
N SER A 62 -1.98 12.03 -25.27
CA SER A 62 -1.84 11.38 -26.57
C SER A 62 -3.17 10.76 -27.02
N PRO A 63 -3.72 11.15 -28.18
CA PRO A 63 -5.04 10.73 -28.65
C PRO A 63 -5.05 9.34 -29.31
N VAL A 64 -3.99 8.54 -29.12
CA VAL A 64 -3.78 7.26 -29.81
C VAL A 64 -3.80 6.12 -28.81
N GLU A 65 -4.14 4.93 -29.29
CA GLU A 65 -3.93 3.71 -28.52
C GLU A 65 -2.46 3.56 -28.17
N ILE A 66 -2.18 3.34 -26.89
CA ILE A 66 -0.82 3.25 -26.36
C ILE A 66 -0.73 1.99 -25.54
N HIS A 67 0.28 1.18 -25.83
CA HIS A 67 0.77 0.18 -24.92
C HIS A 67 2.19 0.56 -24.53
N SER A 68 2.43 0.75 -23.23
CA SER A 68 3.74 1.10 -22.71
C SER A 68 4.01 0.38 -21.41
N GLN A 69 5.27 0.11 -21.12
CA GLN A 69 5.68 -0.55 -19.89
C GLN A 69 7.05 -0.04 -19.46
N GLY A 70 7.33 -0.12 -18.17
CA GLY A 70 8.59 0.36 -17.63
C GLY A 70 8.77 0.03 -16.16
N ILE A 71 9.86 0.56 -15.60
CA ILE A 71 10.15 0.48 -14.17
C ILE A 71 10.56 1.88 -13.71
N THR A 72 9.93 2.36 -12.64
CA THR A 72 10.26 3.64 -12.01
C THR A 72 10.39 3.43 -10.51
N ASP A 73 11.53 3.81 -9.92
CA ASP A 73 11.82 3.61 -8.50
C ASP A 73 11.63 2.16 -8.01
N GLY A 74 11.93 1.19 -8.88
CA GLY A 74 11.76 -0.25 -8.61
C GLY A 74 10.31 -0.74 -8.71
N ILE A 75 9.37 0.11 -9.11
CA ILE A 75 7.96 -0.22 -9.33
C ILE A 75 7.78 -0.50 -10.83
N ALA A 76 7.49 -1.75 -11.16
CA ALA A 76 7.16 -2.12 -12.53
C ALA A 76 5.78 -1.59 -12.88
N TRP A 77 5.59 -1.07 -14.09
CA TRP A 77 4.29 -0.57 -14.52
C TRP A 77 4.00 -0.91 -15.97
N THR A 78 2.71 -0.97 -16.27
CA THR A 78 2.16 -1.11 -17.62
C THR A 78 1.05 -0.09 -17.79
N LEU A 79 0.99 0.53 -18.97
CA LEU A 79 -0.03 1.47 -19.42
C LEU A 79 -0.69 0.88 -20.67
N ASN A 80 -2.01 0.84 -20.65
CA ASN A 80 -2.86 0.51 -21.78
C ASN A 80 -3.83 1.68 -22.02
N ALA A 81 -3.82 2.25 -23.22
CA ALA A 81 -4.81 3.19 -23.68
C ALA A 81 -5.54 2.56 -24.88
N ASN A 82 -6.86 2.43 -24.79
CA ASN A 82 -7.68 1.85 -25.84
C ASN A 82 -8.86 2.77 -26.16
N VAL A 83 -9.29 2.79 -27.43
CA VAL A 83 -10.53 3.48 -27.79
C VAL A 83 -11.70 2.63 -27.32
N VAL A 84 -12.61 3.24 -26.56
CA VAL A 84 -13.85 2.59 -26.06
C VAL A 84 -15.01 2.91 -26.98
N VAL A 85 -15.10 4.17 -27.44
CA VAL A 85 -16.15 4.66 -28.32
C VAL A 85 -15.54 5.63 -29.32
N GLU A 86 -15.95 5.53 -30.58
CA GLU A 86 -15.69 6.53 -31.60
C GLU A 86 -17.03 6.98 -32.16
N ARG A 87 -17.25 8.29 -32.21
CA ARG A 87 -18.48 8.89 -32.72
C ARG A 87 -18.26 9.37 -34.17
N GLU A 88 -19.34 9.46 -34.94
CA GLU A 88 -19.32 9.93 -36.34
C GLU A 88 -18.71 11.33 -36.54
N ASP A 89 -18.70 12.17 -35.50
CA ASP A 89 -18.07 13.51 -35.49
C ASP A 89 -16.54 13.44 -35.27
N GLY A 90 -15.95 12.25 -35.18
CA GLY A 90 -14.52 12.02 -34.99
C GLY A 90 -14.05 12.05 -33.52
N VAL A 91 -14.95 12.30 -32.57
CA VAL A 91 -14.60 12.30 -31.13
C VAL A 91 -14.43 10.86 -30.64
N LYS A 92 -13.28 10.57 -30.04
CA LYS A 92 -12.94 9.26 -29.44
C LYS A 92 -12.94 9.35 -27.92
N LEU A 93 -13.59 8.40 -27.26
CA LEU A 93 -13.44 8.14 -25.83
C LEU A 93 -12.32 7.12 -25.65
N LEU A 94 -11.19 7.54 -25.08
CA LEU A 94 -10.10 6.66 -24.72
C LEU A 94 -10.19 6.28 -23.24
N ARG A 95 -9.97 5.01 -22.94
CA ARG A 95 -9.74 4.52 -21.58
C ARG A 95 -8.25 4.28 -21.41
N TYR A 96 -7.69 4.87 -20.37
CA TYR A 96 -6.31 4.66 -19.94
C TYR A 96 -6.32 3.82 -18.66
N GLU A 97 -5.57 2.74 -18.66
CA GLU A 97 -5.36 1.83 -17.56
C GLU A 97 -3.88 1.74 -17.24
N VAL A 98 -3.51 2.07 -16.00
CA VAL A 98 -2.15 1.90 -15.49
C VAL A 98 -2.15 0.87 -14.38
N LEU A 99 -1.34 -0.18 -14.53
CA LEU A 99 -1.07 -1.17 -13.50
C LEU A 99 0.37 -0.98 -13.02
N ALA A 100 0.54 -0.61 -11.75
CA ALA A 100 1.83 -0.54 -11.07
C ALA A 100 1.98 -1.71 -10.08
N GLU A 101 3.11 -2.39 -10.12
CA GLU A 101 3.47 -3.53 -9.28
C GLU A 101 4.76 -3.22 -8.51
N ALA A 102 4.64 -3.19 -7.19
CA ALA A 102 5.74 -2.97 -6.28
C ALA A 102 6.63 -4.22 -6.15
N PRO A 103 7.88 -4.11 -5.67
CA PRO A 103 8.76 -5.26 -5.43
C PRO A 103 8.18 -6.33 -4.50
N SER A 104 7.29 -5.95 -3.58
CA SER A 104 6.57 -6.91 -2.73
C SER A 104 5.48 -7.72 -3.47
N GLY A 105 5.22 -7.43 -4.74
CA GLY A 105 4.12 -7.99 -5.54
C GLY A 105 2.78 -7.28 -5.35
N ARG A 106 2.72 -6.23 -4.53
CA ARG A 106 1.50 -5.42 -4.37
C ARG A 106 1.21 -4.67 -5.66
N ARG A 107 -0.06 -4.68 -6.08
CA ARG A 107 -0.51 -4.05 -7.31
C ARG A 107 -1.47 -2.91 -7.04
N VAL A 108 -1.30 -1.84 -7.81
CA VAL A 108 -2.20 -0.68 -7.87
C VAL A 108 -2.65 -0.53 -9.31
N ARG A 109 -3.97 -0.46 -9.51
CA ARG A 109 -4.58 -0.24 -10.82
C ARG A 109 -5.31 1.10 -10.81
N LEU A 110 -4.96 1.98 -11.75
CA LEU A 110 -5.67 3.23 -12.00
C LEU A 110 -6.33 3.15 -13.38
N VAL A 111 -7.58 3.57 -13.46
CA VAL A 111 -8.33 3.64 -14.71
C VAL A 111 -8.94 5.03 -14.82
N THR A 112 -8.82 5.65 -15.99
CA THR A 112 -9.46 6.92 -16.30
C THR A 112 -9.96 6.91 -17.74
N GLU A 113 -10.94 7.73 -18.04
CA GLU A 113 -11.51 7.88 -19.38
C GLU A 113 -11.45 9.34 -19.79
N ARG A 114 -11.06 9.60 -21.03
CA ARG A 114 -11.00 10.94 -21.60
C ARG A 114 -11.45 10.95 -23.05
N THR A 115 -12.11 12.04 -23.43
CA THR A 115 -12.47 12.31 -24.82
C THR A 115 -11.36 13.06 -25.53
N THR A 116 -11.10 12.75 -26.79
CA THR A 116 -10.28 13.60 -27.66
C THR A 116 -11.03 14.91 -27.92
N THR A 117 -10.38 16.04 -27.68
CA THR A 117 -10.91 17.32 -28.15
C THR A 117 -10.82 17.33 -29.69
N PRO A 118 -11.85 17.81 -30.41
CA PRO A 118 -11.78 17.99 -31.87
C PRO A 118 -10.73 19.02 -32.29
#